data_AF-A0A7K2KJW6-F1
#
_entry.id   AF-A0A7K2KJW6-F1
#
_cell.length_a   1.000
_cell.length_b   1.000
_cell.length_c   1.000
_cell.angle_alpha   90.00
_cell.angle_beta   90.00
_cell.angle_gamma   90.00
#
_symmetry.space_group_name_H-M   'P 1'
#
loop_
_entity.id
_entity.type
_entity.pdbx_description
1 polymer ?
#
loop_
_entity_poly.entity_id
_entity_poly.type
_entity_poly.pdbx_seq_one_letter_code
_entity_poly.pdbx_strand_id
1 'polypeptide(L)' 'AGPHPAELVTQREALGRLGVSGGRPPLSLASADPAAYVRALSAAGEAAELTARGGLGDFLWLTQRVPGGATEPPGHGGY' A
#
# COMPACT_ATOMS: atom_id res chain seq x y z
N ALA A 1 -0.48 -18.76 23.84
CA ALA A 1 -0.66 -17.35 23.45
C ALA A 1 -2.08 -17.19 22.92
N GLY A 2 -2.83 -16.18 23.39
CA GLY A 2 -4.16 -15.87 22.82
C GLY A 2 -4.02 -15.30 21.40
N PRO A 3 -5.12 -15.25 20.62
CA PRO A 3 -5.10 -14.65 19.29
C PRO A 3 -4.61 -13.20 19.39
N HIS A 4 -3.70 -12.81 18.50
CA HIS A 4 -3.29 -11.41 18.39
C HIS A 4 -4.50 -10.56 17.97
N PRO A 5 -4.60 -9.31 18.44
CA PRO A 5 -5.69 -8.43 18.02
C PRO A 5 -5.67 -8.31 16.49
N ALA A 6 -6.80 -8.67 15.88
CA ALA A 6 -7.02 -8.58 14.45
C ALA A 6 -8.06 -7.49 14.17
N GLU A 7 -7.83 -6.71 13.12
CA GLU A 7 -8.69 -5.61 12.70
C GLU A 7 -9.17 -5.89 11.27
N LEU A 8 -10.47 -5.76 11.04
CA LEU A 8 -11.06 -5.82 9.70
C LEU A 8 -11.19 -4.40 9.16
N VAL A 9 -10.59 -4.14 8.00
CA VAL A 9 -10.61 -2.84 7.32
C VAL A 9 -10.99 -3.02 5.86
N THR A 10 -11.43 -1.96 5.20
CA THR A 10 -11.56 -1.96 3.74
C THR A 10 -10.18 -1.92 3.08
N GLN A 11 -10.10 -2.44 1.85
CA GLN A 11 -8.91 -2.37 1.01
C GLN A 11 -8.47 -0.92 0.82
N ARG A 12 -9.42 -0.01 0.58
CA ARG A 12 -9.16 1.44 0.52
C ARG A 12 -8.47 1.96 1.78
N GLU A 13 -8.95 1.61 2.97
CA GLU A 13 -8.33 2.02 4.24
C GLU A 13 -6.94 1.41 4.42
N ALA A 14 -6.79 0.12 4.14
CA ALA A 14 -5.51 -0.57 4.25
C ALA A 14 -4.45 0.03 3.32
N LEU A 15 -4.79 0.24 2.05
CA LEU A 15 -3.93 0.85 1.05
C LEU A 15 -3.62 2.32 1.37
N GLY A 16 -4.60 3.07 1.89
CA GLY A 16 -4.39 4.43 2.36
C GLY A 16 -3.39 4.51 3.52
N ARG A 17 -3.42 3.56 4.47
CA ARG A 17 -2.42 3.45 5.54
C ARG A 17 -1.01 3.16 5.02
N LEU A 18 -0.88 2.55 3.85
CA LEU A 18 0.39 2.29 3.16
C LEU A 18 0.83 3.46 2.25
N GLY A 19 0.07 4.56 2.19
CA GLY A 19 0.38 5.72 1.36
C GLY A 19 -0.03 5.60 -0.11
N VAL A 20 -0.82 4.58 -0.46
CA VAL A 20 -1.36 4.43 -1.83
C VAL A 20 -2.51 5.41 -2.02
N SER A 21 -2.41 6.24 -3.07
CA SER A 21 -3.39 7.29 -3.37
C SER A 21 -3.55 7.44 -4.88
N GLY A 22 -4.80 7.55 -5.34
CA GLY A 22 -5.12 7.86 -6.73
C GLY A 22 -5.08 9.35 -7.10
N GLY A 23 -4.39 10.17 -6.28
CA GLY A 23 -4.26 11.60 -6.52
C GLY A 23 -3.57 11.90 -7.85
N ARG A 24 -4.16 12.81 -8.64
CA ARG A 24 -3.61 13.20 -9.94
C ARG A 24 -2.23 13.86 -9.78
N PRO A 25 -1.22 13.50 -10.59
CA PRO A 25 0.07 14.19 -10.57
C PRO A 25 -0.06 15.67 -10.97
N PRO A 26 0.87 16.55 -10.53
CA PRO A 26 0.84 17.98 -10.87
C PRO A 26 0.87 18.23 -12.38
N LEU A 27 0.04 19.15 -12.86
CA LEU A 27 -0.04 19.46 -14.30
C LEU A 27 1.25 20.06 -14.85
N SER A 28 2.05 20.77 -14.03
CA SER A 28 3.37 21.28 -14.42
C SER A 28 4.32 20.18 -14.90
N LEU A 29 4.18 18.96 -14.38
CA LEU A 29 4.97 17.81 -14.81
C LEU A 29 4.62 17.42 -16.26
N ALA A 30 3.38 17.61 -16.69
CA ALA A 30 2.97 17.33 -18.07
C ALA A 30 3.71 18.20 -19.09
N SER A 31 4.08 19.43 -18.71
CA SER A 31 4.86 20.34 -19.55
C SER A 31 6.36 20.12 -19.46
N ALA A 32 6.88 19.82 -18.26
CA ALA A 32 8.32 19.67 -18.03
C ALA A 32 8.86 18.27 -18.40
N ASP A 33 8.08 17.22 -18.15
CA ASP A 33 8.38 15.84 -18.49
C ASP A 33 7.07 15.06 -18.75
N PRO A 34 6.55 15.10 -20.00
CA PRO A 34 5.31 14.43 -20.37
C PRO A 34 5.33 12.92 -20.10
N ALA A 35 6.48 12.26 -20.29
CA ALA A 35 6.61 10.83 -20.11
C ALA A 35 6.53 10.45 -18.63
N ALA A 36 7.17 11.22 -17.75
CA ALA A 36 7.01 11.05 -16.30
C ALA A 36 5.58 11.32 -15.85
N TYR A 37 4.92 12.35 -16.40
CA TYR A 37 3.52 12.63 -16.09
C TYR A 37 2.60 11.46 -16.47
N VAL A 38 2.74 10.87 -17.66
CA VAL A 38 1.91 9.72 -18.07
C VAL A 38 2.16 8.50 -17.19
N ARG A 39 3.42 8.20 -16.84
CA ARG A 39 3.73 7.11 -15.90
C ARG A 39 3.09 7.34 -14.53
N ALA A 40 3.23 8.54 -13.99
CA ALA A 40 2.63 8.91 -12.71
C ALA A 40 1.09 8.87 -12.76
N LEU A 41 0.51 9.28 -13.88
CA LEU A 41 -0.93 9.25 -14.09
C LEU A 41 -1.47 7.82 -14.19
N SER A 42 -0.75 6.91 -14.85
CA SER A 42 -1.10 5.48 -14.90
C SER A 42 -1.11 4.88 -13.50
N ALA A 43 -0.06 5.09 -12.72
CA ALA A 43 0.03 4.61 -11.34
C ALA A 43 -1.09 5.19 -10.45
N ALA A 44 -1.41 6.48 -10.63
CA ALA A 44 -2.54 7.10 -9.93
C ALA A 44 -3.89 6.49 -10.34
N GLY A 45 -4.08 6.16 -11.61
CA GLY A 45 -5.29 5.48 -12.11
C GLY A 45 -5.46 4.08 -11.50
N GLU A 46 -4.39 3.28 -11.49
CA GLU A 46 -4.37 1.96 -10.84
C GLU A 46 -4.72 2.06 -9.35
N ALA A 47 -4.10 3.01 -8.64
CA ALA A 47 -4.42 3.28 -7.24
C ALA A 47 -5.87 3.75 -7.03
N ALA A 48 -6.43 4.54 -7.95
CA ALA A 48 -7.81 4.99 -7.89
C ALA A 48 -8.79 3.82 -8.01
N GLU A 49 -8.57 2.89 -8.95
CA GLU A 49 -9.40 1.68 -9.09
C GLU A 49 -9.33 0.80 -7.84
N LEU A 50 -8.13 0.56 -7.31
CA LEU A 50 -7.93 -0.23 -6.09
C LEU A 50 -8.59 0.36 -4.84
N THR A 51 -8.86 1.67 -4.84
CA THR A 51 -9.45 2.39 -3.70
C THR A 51 -10.89 2.84 -3.95
N ALA A 52 -11.46 2.58 -5.14
CA ALA A 52 -12.79 3.04 -5.53
C ALA A 52 -13.92 2.52 -4.62
N ARG A 53 -14.85 3.41 -4.26
CA ARG A 53 -16.12 3.05 -3.61
C ARG A 53 -17.06 2.40 -4.63
N GLY A 54 -17.79 1.38 -4.21
CA GLY A 54 -18.62 0.56 -5.10
C GLY A 54 -17.81 -0.36 -6.03
N GLY A 55 -16.49 -0.44 -5.82
CA GLY A 55 -15.55 -1.23 -6.63
C GLY A 55 -14.52 -1.93 -5.75
N LEU A 56 -13.28 -2.07 -6.24
CA LEU A 56 -12.24 -2.85 -5.57
C LEU A 56 -11.89 -2.30 -4.17
N GLY A 57 -12.08 -1.00 -3.92
CA GLY A 57 -11.81 -0.39 -2.62
C GLY A 57 -12.69 -0.90 -1.48
N ASP A 58 -13.78 -1.60 -1.78
CA ASP A 58 -14.72 -2.11 -0.77
C ASP A 58 -14.44 -3.57 -0.37
N PHE A 59 -13.45 -4.24 -0.96
CA PHE A 59 -12.96 -5.53 -0.45
C PHE A 59 -12.47 -5.38 0.99
N LEU A 60 -12.67 -6.41 1.82
CA LEU A 60 -12.24 -6.39 3.21
C LEU A 60 -10.91 -7.12 3.39
N TRP A 61 -10.03 -6.54 4.19
CA TRP A 61 -8.73 -7.09 4.57
C TRP A 61 -8.73 -7.33 6.08
N LEU A 62 -8.26 -8.50 6.49
CA LEU A 62 -7.99 -8.81 7.89
C LEU A 62 -6.51 -8.51 8.18
N THR A 63 -6.25 -7.58 9.08
CA THR A 63 -4.90 -7.23 9.51
C THR A 63 -4.65 -7.76 10.91
N GLN A 64 -3.48 -8.34 11.14
CA GLN A 64 -3.07 -8.83 12.46
C GLN A 64 -1.67 -8.31 12.76
N ARG A 65 -1.50 -7.69 13.93
CA ARG A 65 -0.16 -7.31 14.38
C ARG A 65 0.60 -8.56 14.82
N VAL A 66 1.73 -8.83 14.17
CA VAL A 66 2.65 -9.88 14.61
C VAL A 66 3.73 -9.26 15.51
N PRO A 67 4.14 -9.95 16.59
CA PRO A 67 5.33 -9.55 17.34
C PRO A 67 6.52 -9.45 16.39
N GLY A 68 7.32 -8.40 16.52
CA GLY A 68 8.55 -8.29 15.76
C GLY A 68 9.48 -9.42 16.16
N GLY A 69 9.59 -10.45 15.34
CA GLY A 69 10.74 -11.33 15.39
C GLY A 69 11.94 -10.46 15.10
N ALA A 70 12.79 -10.20 16.09
CA ALA A 70 14.13 -9.75 15.78
C ALA A 70 14.67 -10.79 14.80
N THR A 71 14.92 -10.38 13.56
CA THR A 71 15.75 -11.15 12.65
C THR A 71 17.15 -11.10 13.26
N GLU A 72 17.38 -11.93 14.30
CA GLU A 72 18.72 -12.24 14.74
C GLU A 72 19.31 -13.02 13.57
N PRO A 73 20.29 -12.46 12.84
CA PRO A 73 20.93 -13.21 11.77
C PRO A 73 21.52 -14.48 12.39
N PRO A 74 21.43 -15.65 11.73
CA PRO A 74 21.99 -16.88 12.27
C PRO A 74 23.47 -16.64 12.60
N GLY A 75 23.78 -16.70 13.89
CA GLY A 75 25.14 -16.58 14.40
C GLY A 75 26.02 -17.54 13.63
N HIS A 76 27.05 -17.02 12.98
CA HIS A 76 28.04 -17.84 12.32
C HIS A 76 28.82 -18.55 13.43
N GLY A 77 28.34 -19.73 13.83
CA GLY A 77 29.05 -20.66 14.69
C GLY A 77 30.31 -21.07 13.94
N GLY A 78 31.43 -20.50 14.35
CA GLY A 78 32.75 -20.92 13.91
C GLY A 78 33.01 -22.36 14.30
N TYR A 79 33.47 -23.15 13.32
CA TYR A 79 34.32 -24.29 13.56
C TYR A 79 35.78 -23.84 13.50
#